data_AF-A0A8T3QMB9-F1
#
_entry.id   AF-A0A8T3QMB9-F1
#
_cell.length_a   1.000
_cell.length_b   1.000
_cell.length_c   1.000
_cell.angle_alpha   90.00
_cell.angle_beta   90.00
_cell.angle_gamma   90.00
#
_symmetry.space_group_name_H-M   'P 1'
#
loop_
_entity.id
_entity.type
_entity.pdbx_description
1 polymer ?
#
loop_
_entity_poly.entity_id
_entity_poly.type
_entity_poly.pdbx_seq_one_letter_code
_entity_poly.pdbx_strand_id
1 'polypeptide(L)'
;MAQATIDNPIINSPFVEPARHFVTTTDGTVTGEIDTRRRPSEFFVPVAPPKKRSGQLTLDQFGPKRQQPNEIVNEIRQAVGRWRQLGYPHITTTTRDLLEHWQAEDRERRLFFCQIEAAETAIYLAEAAEKIGDTKALNVITGENATHNGGLARQAFKMATGSGKTVLMGMLIAWQTLNKVANPQDKRFSTNFLIVAPGITIRDRLRVLYPNDPGSYYRQMDLVTPDQLDRLQAATVLVTNYHAFLRHDKIQVASLTKKVLTRFDENDERFRETPAEMVRRVCRVFGNAKNIVVLNDEAHHCYAPAPPAEAQEETLDACPRPTTS
;
A
#
# COMPACT_ATOMS: atom_id res chain seq x y z
N MET A 1 17.02 33.35 -3.25
CA MET A 1 18.34 32.72 -3.48
C MET A 1 18.30 32.03 -4.84
N ALA A 2 19.36 32.14 -5.64
CA ALA A 2 19.42 31.44 -6.92
C ALA A 2 19.31 29.93 -6.69
N GLN A 3 18.43 29.26 -7.44
CA GLN A 3 18.23 27.82 -7.35
C GLN A 3 19.52 27.14 -7.81
N ALA A 4 20.20 26.44 -6.89
CA ALA A 4 21.42 25.72 -7.20
C ALA A 4 21.14 24.75 -8.35
N THR A 5 21.88 24.88 -9.45
CA THR A 5 21.74 24.00 -10.61
C THR A 5 22.30 22.64 -10.24
N ILE A 6 21.46 21.60 -10.23
CA ILE A 6 21.88 20.23 -9.91
C ILE A 6 22.19 19.52 -11.22
N ASP A 7 23.49 19.32 -11.50
CA ASP A 7 23.94 18.68 -12.74
C ASP A 7 23.56 17.20 -12.83
N ASN A 8 23.64 16.48 -11.70
CA ASN A 8 23.22 15.08 -11.62
C ASN A 8 22.31 14.86 -10.39
N PRO A 9 20.99 14.67 -10.59
CA PRO A 9 20.06 14.43 -9.50
C PRO A 9 20.17 13.01 -8.92
N ILE A 10 20.86 12.08 -9.59
CA ILE A 10 20.98 10.67 -9.17
C ILE A 10 22.29 10.46 -8.42
N ILE A 11 22.22 10.46 -7.09
CA ILE A 11 23.38 10.34 -6.18
C ILE A 11 23.42 9.03 -5.37
N ASN A 12 22.52 8.09 -5.64
CA ASN A 12 22.52 6.77 -5.00
C ASN A 12 22.27 5.66 -6.03
N SER A 13 22.81 4.47 -5.76
CA SER A 13 22.43 3.27 -6.50
C SER A 13 21.05 2.79 -6.05
N PRO A 14 20.21 2.27 -6.97
CA PRO A 14 18.89 1.75 -6.61
C PRO A 14 18.95 0.38 -5.93
N PHE A 15 20.11 -0.27 -5.89
CA PHE A 15 20.31 -1.65 -5.42
C PHE A 15 20.87 -1.76 -4.00
N VAL A 16 21.30 -0.64 -3.40
CA VAL A 16 21.85 -0.60 -2.03
C VAL A 16 21.13 0.46 -1.21
N GLU A 17 21.28 0.39 0.11
CA GLU A 17 20.69 1.39 1.00
C GLU A 17 21.21 2.80 0.65
N PRO A 18 20.32 3.80 0.44
CA PRO A 18 20.75 5.14 0.08
C PRO A 18 21.55 5.79 1.22
N ALA A 19 22.76 6.22 0.90
CA ALA A 19 23.70 6.80 1.86
C ALA A 19 23.81 8.33 1.75
N ARG A 20 23.18 8.95 0.75
CA ARG A 20 23.26 10.40 0.51
C ARG A 20 21.91 11.00 0.16
N HIS A 21 21.70 12.27 0.47
CA HIS A 21 20.55 13.01 -0.05
C HIS A 21 20.87 14.50 -0.20
N PHE A 22 20.13 15.17 -1.09
CA PHE A 22 20.20 16.63 -1.17
C PHE A 22 19.43 17.24 0.00
N VAL A 23 20.03 18.23 0.66
CA VAL A 23 19.41 18.98 1.75
C VAL A 23 18.25 19.81 1.18
N THR A 24 17.14 19.83 1.91
CA THR A 24 15.97 20.64 1.59
C THR A 24 15.79 21.75 2.62
N THR A 25 15.43 22.94 2.18
CA THR A 25 15.01 24.02 3.06
C THR A 25 13.68 23.71 3.74
N THR A 26 13.30 24.50 4.75
CA THR A 26 12.01 24.40 5.46
C THR A 26 10.80 24.43 4.52
N ASP A 27 10.90 25.14 3.41
CA ASP A 27 9.84 25.28 2.42
C ASP A 27 9.82 24.12 1.39
N GLY A 28 10.77 23.18 1.50
CA GLY A 28 10.91 22.01 0.65
C GLY A 28 11.77 22.21 -0.60
N THR A 29 12.43 23.36 -0.74
CA THR A 29 13.31 23.66 -1.88
C THR A 29 14.65 22.95 -1.70
N VAL A 30 15.14 22.28 -2.73
CA VAL A 30 16.44 21.58 -2.70
C VAL A 30 17.58 22.61 -2.77
N THR A 31 18.54 22.54 -1.86
CA THR A 31 19.64 23.53 -1.73
C THR A 31 20.83 23.22 -2.63
N GLY A 32 20.94 22.00 -3.16
CA GLY A 32 22.11 21.50 -3.89
C GLY A 32 23.22 20.96 -2.99
N GLU A 33 23.17 21.22 -1.68
CA GLU A 33 24.07 20.62 -0.69
C GLU A 33 23.74 19.13 -0.49
N ILE A 34 24.76 18.29 -0.33
CA ILE A 34 24.60 16.85 -0.11
C ILE A 34 24.97 16.51 1.33
N ASP A 35 24.04 15.87 2.03
CA ASP A 35 24.28 15.25 3.34
C ASP A 35 24.59 13.75 3.15
N THR A 36 25.57 13.24 3.91
CA THR A 36 26.12 11.88 3.80
C THR A 36 25.40 10.88 4.71
N ARG A 37 24.08 10.96 4.71
CA ARG A 37 23.20 9.98 5.36
C ARG A 37 21.96 9.72 4.52
N ARG A 38 21.27 8.64 4.87
CA ARG A 38 19.92 8.36 4.36
C ARG A 38 18.97 9.50 4.76
N ARG A 39 18.17 9.97 3.79
CA ARG A 39 17.15 10.99 4.04
C ARG A 39 16.10 10.47 5.05
N PRO A 40 15.87 11.19 6.17
CA PRO A 40 14.74 10.92 7.05
C PRO A 40 13.40 10.99 6.31
N SER A 41 12.42 10.19 6.73
CA SER A 41 11.05 10.34 6.26
C SER A 41 10.41 11.53 6.94
N GLU A 42 9.92 12.49 6.17
CA GLU A 42 9.32 13.75 6.61
C GLU A 42 8.16 14.12 5.69
N PHE A 43 7.20 14.90 6.21
CA PHE A 43 6.13 15.50 5.43
C PHE A 43 6.11 17.02 5.61
N PHE A 44 5.63 17.71 4.59
CA PHE A 44 5.49 19.17 4.59
C PHE A 44 4.03 19.51 4.84
N VAL A 45 3.72 20.03 6.03
CA VAL A 45 2.37 20.46 6.41
C VAL A 45 2.20 21.92 5.97
N PRO A 46 1.20 22.27 5.15
CA PRO A 46 0.85 23.66 4.92
C PRO A 46 0.46 24.34 6.24
N VAL A 47 1.14 25.41 6.63
CA VAL A 47 0.73 26.19 7.82
C VAL A 47 -0.41 27.11 7.38
N ALA A 48 -1.55 27.01 8.06
CA ALA A 48 -2.66 27.91 7.84
C ALA A 48 -2.22 29.37 8.11
N PRO A 49 -2.47 30.32 7.21
CA PRO A 49 -2.07 31.70 7.42
C PRO A 49 -2.79 32.29 8.66
N PRO A 50 -2.11 33.09 9.48
CA PRO A 50 -2.73 33.72 10.64
C PRO A 50 -3.88 34.64 10.17
N LYS A 51 -5.05 34.55 10.83
CA LYS A 51 -6.32 35.22 10.47
C LYS A 51 -6.29 36.77 10.47
N LYS A 52 -5.13 37.43 10.53
CA LYS A 52 -5.03 38.89 10.48
C LYS A 52 -3.74 39.33 9.77
N ARG A 53 -3.87 39.79 8.51
CA ARG A 53 -3.19 41.00 8.03
C ARG A 53 -3.75 41.49 6.70
N SER A 54 -3.91 42.81 6.66
CA SER A 54 -4.37 43.68 5.59
C SER A 54 -3.49 43.61 4.34
N GLY A 55 -4.14 43.46 3.18
CA GLY A 55 -3.78 44.10 1.92
C GLY A 55 -2.37 43.88 1.35
N GLN A 56 -2.10 42.68 0.82
CA GLN A 56 -1.39 42.49 -0.46
C GLN A 56 -1.59 41.03 -0.93
N LEU A 57 -2.20 40.84 -2.10
CA LEU A 57 -2.44 39.52 -2.70
C LEU A 57 -1.14 39.02 -3.36
N THR A 58 -0.29 38.34 -2.59
CA THR A 58 0.68 37.39 -3.16
C THR A 58 0.03 36.01 -3.25
N LEU A 59 0.02 35.44 -4.45
CA LEU A 59 -0.53 34.13 -4.78
C LEU A 59 0.39 33.00 -4.28
N ASP A 60 0.55 32.87 -2.96
CA ASP A 60 1.03 31.64 -2.33
C ASP A 60 -0.20 30.94 -1.73
N GLN A 61 -0.89 30.13 -2.55
CA GLN A 61 -2.12 29.40 -2.16
C GLN A 61 -1.92 28.39 -1.01
N PHE A 62 -0.69 28.21 -0.54
CA PHE A 62 -0.37 27.41 0.63
C PHE A 62 0.61 28.24 1.46
N GLY A 63 0.24 28.59 2.70
CA GLY A 63 1.12 29.30 3.63
C GLY A 63 2.45 28.55 3.87
N PRO A 64 3.35 29.09 4.71
CA PRO A 64 4.67 28.50 4.95
C PRO A 64 4.54 27.02 5.29
N LYS A 65 5.39 26.15 4.75
CA LYS A 65 5.30 24.71 5.03
C LYS A 65 6.14 24.37 6.25
N ARG A 66 5.58 23.62 7.20
CA ARG A 66 6.34 23.05 8.31
C ARG A 66 6.79 21.64 7.95
N GLN A 67 8.09 21.42 7.97
CA GLN A 67 8.68 20.09 7.87
C GLN A 67 8.46 19.35 9.20
N GLN A 68 7.81 18.19 9.16
CA GLN A 68 7.59 17.34 10.32
C GLN A 68 8.10 15.91 10.04
N PRO A 69 8.89 15.32 10.95
CA PRO A 69 9.37 13.95 10.80
C PRO A 69 8.22 12.95 10.89
N ASN A 70 8.28 11.91 10.07
CA ASN A 70 7.43 10.74 10.22
C ASN A 70 8.08 9.78 11.22
N GLU A 71 7.79 10.00 12.50
CA GLU A 71 8.43 9.29 13.62
C GLU A 71 8.29 7.77 13.50
N ILE A 72 7.09 7.27 13.21
CA ILE A 72 6.83 5.82 13.09
C ILE A 72 7.55 5.22 11.90
N VAL A 73 7.57 5.87 10.74
CA VAL A 73 8.31 5.36 9.57
C VAL A 73 9.81 5.33 9.85
N ASN A 74 10.36 6.37 10.49
CA ASN A 74 11.78 6.40 10.84
C ASN A 74 12.14 5.35 11.89
N GLU A 75 11.28 5.12 12.89
CA GLU A 75 11.42 4.04 13.88
C GLU A 75 11.46 2.68 13.20
N ILE A 76 10.49 2.38 12.32
CA ILE A 76 10.42 1.12 11.59
C ILE A 76 11.67 0.90 10.74
N ARG A 77 12.15 1.92 10.03
CA ARG A 77 13.39 1.82 9.23
C ARG A 77 14.60 1.46 10.09
N GLN A 78 14.74 2.09 11.25
CA GLN A 78 15.84 1.78 12.17
C GLN A 78 15.71 0.37 12.75
N ALA A 79 14.51 -0.04 13.14
CA ALA A 79 14.22 -1.39 13.64
C ALA A 79 14.54 -2.47 12.62
N VAL A 80 14.04 -2.32 11.38
CA VAL A 80 14.32 -3.23 10.27
C VAL A 80 15.80 -3.26 9.94
N GLY A 81 16.49 -2.11 9.94
CA GLY A 81 17.93 -2.02 9.72
C GLY A 81 18.74 -2.80 10.77
N ARG A 82 18.41 -2.65 12.06
CA ARG A 82 19.04 -3.42 13.15
C ARG A 82 18.75 -4.92 13.01
N TRP A 83 17.49 -5.28 12.72
CA TRP A 83 17.06 -6.67 12.54
C TRP A 83 17.77 -7.35 11.35
N ARG A 84 17.97 -6.62 10.25
CA ARG A 84 18.76 -7.05 9.09
C ARG A 84 20.21 -7.36 9.47
N GLN A 85 20.86 -6.44 10.19
CA GLN A 85 22.26 -6.60 10.64
C GLN A 85 22.46 -7.80 11.57
N LEU A 86 21.42 -8.19 12.31
CA LEU A 86 21.43 -9.37 13.18
C LEU A 86 21.16 -10.70 12.44
N GLY A 87 21.07 -10.70 11.11
CA GLY A 87 20.86 -11.91 10.31
C GLY A 87 19.42 -12.43 10.36
N TYR A 88 18.45 -11.52 10.52
CA TYR A 88 17.02 -11.82 10.51
C TYR A 88 16.59 -12.86 11.56
N PRO A 89 16.73 -12.57 12.87
CA PRO A 89 16.24 -13.48 13.89
C PRO A 89 14.70 -13.58 13.88
N HIS A 90 14.16 -14.69 14.40
CA HIS A 90 12.73 -14.93 14.66
C HIS A 90 11.77 -15.09 13.46
N ILE A 91 12.30 -15.38 12.26
CA ILE A 91 11.53 -15.74 11.05
C ILE A 91 11.41 -17.25 10.84
N THR A 92 10.46 -17.67 10.00
CA THR A 92 10.43 -19.06 9.50
C THR A 92 11.61 -19.37 8.58
N THR A 93 11.89 -20.67 8.40
CA THR A 93 12.85 -21.15 7.40
C THR A 93 12.48 -20.70 5.98
N THR A 94 11.21 -20.80 5.59
CA THR A 94 10.75 -20.38 4.26
C THR A 94 10.98 -18.89 4.01
N THR A 95 10.77 -18.04 5.03
CA THR A 95 11.08 -16.62 4.94
C THR A 95 12.57 -16.37 4.81
N ARG A 96 13.42 -17.16 5.51
CA ARG A 96 14.88 -17.09 5.38
C ARG A 96 15.32 -17.43 3.95
N ASP A 97 14.85 -18.55 3.41
CA ASP A 97 15.18 -18.99 2.05
C ASP A 97 14.79 -17.93 1.00
N LEU A 98 13.64 -17.27 1.17
CA LEU A 98 13.21 -16.19 0.29
C LEU A 98 14.10 -14.94 0.41
N LEU A 99 14.43 -14.51 1.63
CA LEU A 99 15.29 -13.35 1.85
C LEU A 99 16.72 -13.58 1.32
N GLU A 100 17.25 -14.80 1.46
CA GLU A 100 18.52 -15.21 0.89
C GLU A 100 18.44 -15.22 -0.64
N HIS A 101 17.40 -15.84 -1.22
CA HIS A 101 17.18 -15.84 -2.67
C HIS A 101 17.09 -14.42 -3.23
N TRP A 102 16.32 -13.52 -2.61
CA TRP A 102 16.13 -12.14 -3.08
C TRP A 102 17.37 -11.26 -2.99
N GLN A 103 18.31 -11.59 -2.12
CA GLN A 103 19.55 -10.84 -1.91
C GLN A 103 20.77 -11.47 -2.58
N ALA A 104 20.62 -12.65 -3.19
CA ALA A 104 21.70 -13.32 -3.89
C ALA A 104 22.27 -12.44 -5.01
N GLU A 105 23.61 -12.35 -5.08
CA GLU A 105 24.31 -11.46 -6.01
C GLU A 105 24.29 -11.98 -7.45
N ASP A 106 24.12 -13.29 -7.62
CA ASP A 106 24.16 -14.04 -8.88
C ASP A 106 22.79 -14.18 -9.56
N ARG A 107 21.74 -13.58 -9.00
CA ARG A 107 20.41 -13.53 -9.62
C ARG A 107 20.48 -12.88 -11.00
N GLU A 108 19.69 -13.41 -11.93
CA GLU A 108 19.56 -12.83 -13.28
C GLU A 108 19.07 -11.38 -13.22
N ARG A 109 18.17 -11.07 -12.27
CA ARG A 109 17.63 -9.74 -12.05
C ARG A 109 17.73 -9.34 -10.58
N ARG A 110 18.59 -8.36 -10.32
CA ARG A 110 18.72 -7.71 -9.02
C ARG A 110 17.47 -6.92 -8.69
N LEU A 111 16.96 -7.11 -7.48
CA LEU A 111 15.84 -6.35 -6.94
C LEU A 111 16.33 -5.00 -6.42
N PHE A 112 15.48 -3.98 -6.51
CA PHE A 112 15.82 -2.68 -5.91
C PHE A 112 15.77 -2.77 -4.39
N PHE A 113 16.65 -2.00 -3.74
CA PHE A 113 16.70 -1.94 -2.28
C PHE A 113 15.34 -1.57 -1.67
N CYS A 114 14.60 -0.66 -2.30
CA CYS A 114 13.27 -0.27 -1.81
C CYS A 114 12.21 -1.38 -1.92
N GLN A 115 12.38 -2.34 -2.84
CA GLN A 115 11.51 -3.52 -2.95
C GLN A 115 11.82 -4.50 -1.81
N ILE A 116 13.12 -4.78 -1.61
CA ILE A 116 13.61 -5.63 -0.52
C ILE A 116 13.20 -5.06 0.83
N GLU A 117 13.50 -3.79 1.09
CA GLU A 117 13.17 -3.14 2.36
C GLU A 117 11.67 -3.12 2.66
N ALA A 118 10.83 -2.93 1.63
CA ALA A 118 9.38 -2.97 1.83
C ALA A 118 8.90 -4.39 2.18
N ALA A 119 9.46 -5.43 1.53
CA ALA A 119 9.16 -6.82 1.87
C ALA A 119 9.68 -7.18 3.29
N GLU A 120 10.92 -6.81 3.61
CA GLU A 120 11.51 -6.95 4.94
C GLU A 120 10.68 -6.26 6.02
N THR A 121 10.14 -5.08 5.74
CA THR A 121 9.27 -4.36 6.68
C THR A 121 7.98 -5.14 6.95
N ALA A 122 7.33 -5.68 5.91
CA ALA A 122 6.13 -6.50 6.08
C ALA A 122 6.44 -7.79 6.89
N ILE A 123 7.57 -8.44 6.58
CA ILE A 123 8.05 -9.63 7.28
C ILE A 123 8.35 -9.32 8.74
N TYR A 124 9.11 -8.26 9.00
CA TYR A 124 9.53 -7.85 10.33
C TYR A 124 8.31 -7.64 11.24
N LEU A 125 7.34 -6.87 10.77
CA LEU A 125 6.12 -6.56 11.52
C LEU A 125 5.25 -7.80 11.77
N ALA A 126 5.23 -8.77 10.86
CA ALA A 126 4.39 -9.96 10.97
C ALA A 126 5.03 -11.13 11.72
N GLU A 127 6.37 -11.25 11.68
CA GLU A 127 7.07 -12.42 12.21
C GLU A 127 7.98 -12.15 13.39
N ALA A 128 8.67 -11.02 13.40
CA ALA A 128 9.84 -10.80 14.24
C ALA A 128 9.59 -9.79 15.37
N ALA A 129 8.93 -8.67 15.08
CA ALA A 129 8.77 -7.53 16.00
C ALA A 129 8.25 -7.95 17.39
N GLU A 130 7.17 -8.72 17.45
CA GLU A 130 6.57 -9.20 18.71
C GLU A 130 7.50 -10.14 19.47
N LYS A 131 8.16 -11.08 18.77
CA LYS A 131 9.05 -12.06 19.39
C LYS A 131 10.34 -11.45 19.93
N ILE A 132 10.82 -10.38 19.28
CA ILE A 132 11.98 -9.60 19.70
C ILE A 132 11.63 -8.67 20.88
N GLY A 133 10.35 -8.33 21.05
CA GLY A 133 9.90 -7.32 22.02
C GLY A 133 9.99 -5.88 21.49
N ASP A 134 10.23 -5.68 20.19
CA ASP A 134 10.21 -4.36 19.55
C ASP A 134 8.81 -4.03 19.03
N THR A 135 7.88 -3.80 19.98
CA THR A 135 6.46 -3.64 19.67
C THR A 135 6.02 -2.19 19.52
N LYS A 136 6.92 -1.20 19.64
CA LYS A 136 6.55 0.22 19.64
C LYS A 136 5.77 0.61 18.38
N ALA A 137 6.31 0.30 17.21
CA ALA A 137 5.64 0.58 15.93
C ALA A 137 4.38 -0.26 15.74
N LEU A 138 4.41 -1.54 16.13
CA LEU A 138 3.27 -2.45 16.02
C LEU A 138 2.08 -1.98 16.87
N ASN A 139 2.33 -1.50 18.09
CA ASN A 139 1.32 -0.98 18.99
C ASN A 139 0.65 0.28 18.41
N VAL A 140 1.43 1.18 17.81
CA VAL A 140 0.88 2.36 17.14
C VAL A 140 0.03 1.95 15.94
N ILE A 141 0.54 1.09 15.05
CA ILE A 141 -0.22 0.59 13.89
C ILE A 141 -1.51 -0.11 14.33
N THR A 142 -1.46 -0.91 15.40
CA THR A 142 -2.62 -1.63 15.92
C THR A 142 -3.65 -0.68 16.53
N GLY A 143 -3.20 0.32 17.29
CA GLY A 143 -4.06 1.38 17.83
C GLY A 143 -4.78 2.15 16.73
N GLU A 144 -4.04 2.60 15.71
CA GLU A 144 -4.61 3.31 14.56
C GLU A 144 -5.62 2.44 13.79
N ASN A 145 -5.34 1.15 13.63
CA ASN A 145 -6.26 0.21 12.99
C ASN A 145 -7.53 -0.05 13.82
N ALA A 146 -7.43 -0.08 15.14
CA ALA A 146 -8.59 -0.22 16.01
C ALA A 146 -9.51 1.01 15.90
N THR A 147 -8.93 2.21 15.88
CA THR A 147 -9.67 3.48 15.77
C THR A 147 -10.31 3.65 14.39
N HIS A 148 -9.56 3.44 13.31
CA HIS A 148 -9.97 3.87 11.97
C HIS A 148 -10.42 2.75 11.04
N ASN A 149 -10.05 1.49 11.32
CA ASN A 149 -10.22 0.37 10.38
C ASN A 149 -11.07 -0.77 10.95
N GLY A 150 -11.79 -0.54 12.07
CA GLY A 150 -12.67 -1.53 12.67
C GLY A 150 -11.95 -2.83 13.05
N GLY A 151 -10.67 -2.73 13.46
CA GLY A 151 -9.83 -3.88 13.79
C GLY A 151 -9.22 -4.62 12.59
N LEU A 152 -9.45 -4.16 11.34
CA LEU A 152 -8.73 -4.69 10.18
C LEU A 152 -7.28 -4.22 10.23
N ALA A 153 -6.34 -5.17 10.19
CA ALA A 153 -4.92 -4.88 10.10
C ALA A 153 -4.57 -4.28 8.73
N ARG A 154 -4.63 -2.95 8.62
CA ARG A 154 -4.29 -2.20 7.41
C ARG A 154 -2.90 -1.60 7.55
N GLN A 155 -2.11 -1.73 6.50
CA GLN A 155 -0.79 -1.14 6.37
C GLN A 155 -0.66 -0.52 4.98
N ALA A 156 0.06 0.59 4.89
CA ALA A 156 0.28 1.31 3.63
C ALA A 156 1.77 1.46 3.35
N PHE A 157 2.20 1.00 2.17
CA PHE A 157 3.56 1.14 1.68
C PHE A 157 3.59 2.26 0.65
N LYS A 158 4.22 3.39 1.00
CA LYS A 158 4.40 4.51 0.06
C LYS A 158 5.64 4.27 -0.79
N MET A 159 5.44 4.03 -2.07
CA MET A 159 6.50 3.75 -3.04
C MET A 159 6.43 4.74 -4.21
N ALA A 160 7.59 5.13 -4.74
CA ALA A 160 7.64 6.00 -5.92
C ALA A 160 7.17 5.25 -7.18
N THR A 161 6.54 5.96 -8.12
CA THR A 161 6.20 5.38 -9.42
C THR A 161 7.46 4.86 -10.11
N GLY A 162 7.39 3.65 -10.68
CA GLY A 162 8.55 2.99 -11.31
C GLY A 162 9.49 2.26 -10.35
N SER A 163 9.32 2.37 -9.02
CA SER A 163 10.12 1.62 -8.04
C SER A 163 9.76 0.12 -7.94
N GLY A 164 8.72 -0.33 -8.65
CA GLY A 164 8.32 -1.74 -8.70
C GLY A 164 7.34 -2.17 -7.62
N LYS A 165 6.30 -1.36 -7.35
CA LYS A 165 5.16 -1.74 -6.48
C LYS A 165 4.59 -3.12 -6.82
N THR A 166 4.42 -3.43 -8.12
CA THR A 166 3.93 -4.75 -8.56
C THR A 166 4.92 -5.87 -8.25
N VAL A 167 6.23 -5.61 -8.28
CA VAL A 167 7.25 -6.59 -7.87
C VAL A 167 7.10 -6.89 -6.38
N LEU A 168 6.94 -5.87 -5.53
CA LEU A 168 6.66 -6.04 -4.11
C LEU A 168 5.38 -6.85 -3.88
N MET A 169 4.30 -6.61 -4.62
CA MET A 169 3.08 -7.42 -4.51
C MET A 169 3.36 -8.90 -4.79
N GLY A 170 4.16 -9.21 -5.81
CA GLY A 170 4.62 -10.58 -6.10
C GLY A 170 5.44 -11.16 -4.94
N MET A 171 6.38 -10.40 -4.39
CA MET A 171 7.19 -10.83 -3.23
C MET A 171 6.31 -11.15 -2.02
N LEU A 172 5.30 -10.32 -1.73
CA LEU A 172 4.36 -10.55 -0.62
C LEU A 172 3.48 -11.77 -0.86
N ILE A 173 2.99 -12.00 -2.09
CA ILE A 173 2.22 -13.19 -2.45
C ILE A 173 3.07 -14.46 -2.30
N ALA A 174 4.33 -14.42 -2.76
CA ALA A 174 5.27 -15.52 -2.62
C ALA A 174 5.55 -15.84 -1.14
N TRP A 175 5.91 -14.83 -0.34
CA TRP A 175 6.15 -14.97 1.09
C TRP A 175 4.95 -15.55 1.84
N GLN A 176 3.75 -15.01 1.60
CA GLN A 176 2.52 -15.45 2.24
C GLN A 176 2.15 -16.89 1.85
N THR A 177 2.16 -17.19 0.55
CA THR A 177 1.74 -18.50 0.04
C THR A 177 2.70 -19.60 0.49
N LEU A 178 4.00 -19.40 0.30
CA LEU A 178 4.99 -20.44 0.60
C LEU A 178 5.05 -20.75 2.08
N ASN A 179 4.93 -19.73 2.94
CA ASN A 179 4.81 -19.93 4.38
C ASN A 179 3.52 -20.65 4.76
N LYS A 180 2.39 -20.31 4.14
CA LYS A 180 1.12 -20.98 4.40
C LYS A 180 1.13 -22.45 3.98
N VAL A 181 1.77 -22.75 2.85
CA VAL A 181 1.97 -24.13 2.37
C VAL A 181 2.90 -24.90 3.30
N ALA A 182 4.00 -24.29 3.75
CA ALA A 182 4.93 -24.91 4.71
C ALA A 182 4.30 -25.13 6.10
N ASN A 183 3.46 -24.19 6.54
CA ASN A 183 2.86 -24.18 7.88
C ASN A 183 1.34 -23.93 7.80
N PRO A 184 0.52 -24.95 7.42
CA PRO A 184 -0.92 -24.75 7.19
C PRO A 184 -1.71 -24.25 8.40
N GLN A 185 -1.25 -24.54 9.62
CA GLN A 185 -1.90 -24.09 10.86
C GLN A 185 -1.59 -22.64 11.24
N ASP A 186 -0.56 -22.04 10.65
CA ASP A 186 -0.18 -20.67 10.95
C ASP A 186 -1.21 -19.70 10.35
N LYS A 187 -1.90 -18.95 11.20
CA LYS A 187 -2.96 -18.02 10.82
C LYS A 187 -2.45 -16.69 10.28
N ARG A 188 -1.16 -16.40 10.45
CA ARG A 188 -0.52 -15.18 9.94
C ARG A 188 -0.46 -15.16 8.41
N PHE A 189 -0.44 -16.35 7.80
CA PHE A 189 -0.24 -16.52 6.37
C PHE A 189 -1.51 -16.91 5.61
N SER A 190 -1.53 -16.57 4.32
CA SER A 190 -2.63 -16.89 3.42
C SER A 190 -2.17 -17.36 2.04
N THR A 191 -3.05 -18.12 1.38
CA THR A 191 -2.97 -18.45 -0.05
C THR A 191 -4.02 -17.70 -0.88
N ASN A 192 -4.84 -16.83 -0.28
CA ASN A 192 -5.96 -16.15 -0.93
C ASN A 192 -5.70 -14.65 -1.02
N PHE A 193 -5.60 -14.11 -2.24
CA PHE A 193 -5.21 -12.74 -2.51
C PHE A 193 -6.22 -12.02 -3.38
N LEU A 194 -6.83 -10.96 -2.85
CA LEU A 194 -7.66 -10.03 -3.61
C LEU A 194 -6.82 -8.81 -3.99
N ILE A 195 -6.70 -8.54 -5.29
CA ILE A 195 -5.96 -7.42 -5.83
C ILE A 195 -6.95 -6.43 -6.43
N VAL A 196 -6.98 -5.21 -5.91
CA VAL A 196 -7.90 -4.16 -6.36
C VAL A 196 -7.09 -3.13 -7.15
N ALA A 197 -7.38 -3.02 -8.44
CA ALA A 197 -6.82 -2.04 -9.35
C ALA A 197 -7.74 -0.80 -9.48
N PRO A 198 -7.19 0.38 -9.79
CA PRO A 198 -8.00 1.59 -9.99
C PRO A 198 -8.87 1.53 -11.25
N GLY A 199 -8.46 0.79 -12.28
CA GLY A 199 -9.17 0.69 -13.56
C GLY A 199 -8.86 -0.59 -14.32
N ILE A 200 -9.64 -0.86 -15.39
CA ILE A 200 -9.54 -2.10 -16.18
C ILE A 200 -8.19 -2.27 -16.88
N THR A 201 -7.59 -1.17 -17.36
CA THR A 201 -6.29 -1.21 -18.03
C THR A 201 -5.18 -1.67 -17.10
N ILE A 202 -5.20 -1.23 -15.84
CA ILE A 202 -4.20 -1.63 -14.83
C ILE A 202 -4.50 -3.05 -14.35
N ARG A 203 -5.77 -3.42 -14.15
CA ARG A 203 -6.19 -4.79 -13.84
C ARG A 203 -5.59 -5.79 -14.83
N ASP A 204 -5.66 -5.51 -16.12
CA ASP A 204 -5.16 -6.44 -17.15
C ASP A 204 -3.62 -6.53 -17.15
N ARG A 205 -2.91 -5.48 -16.74
CA ARG A 205 -1.44 -5.50 -16.55
C ARG A 205 -1.01 -6.26 -15.30
N LEU A 206 -1.83 -6.27 -14.25
CA LEU A 206 -1.55 -6.98 -13.00
C LEU A 206 -1.71 -8.50 -13.13
N ARG A 207 -2.04 -9.01 -14.31
CA ARG A 207 -2.05 -10.46 -14.61
C ARG A 207 -0.69 -11.13 -14.37
N VAL A 208 0.40 -10.37 -14.42
CA VAL A 208 1.74 -10.86 -14.06
C VAL A 208 1.86 -11.39 -12.63
N LEU A 209 0.87 -11.14 -11.77
CA LEU A 209 0.81 -11.65 -10.39
C LEU A 209 0.17 -13.04 -10.26
N TYR A 210 -0.39 -13.60 -11.34
CA TYR A 210 -0.88 -14.97 -11.37
C TYR A 210 0.29 -15.96 -11.51
N PRO A 211 0.49 -16.91 -10.58
CA PRO A 211 1.62 -17.86 -10.65
C PRO A 211 1.63 -18.74 -11.89
N ASN A 212 0.46 -19.04 -12.45
CA ASN A 212 0.28 -19.86 -13.64
C ASN A 212 0.40 -19.07 -14.95
N ASP A 213 0.46 -17.73 -14.92
CA ASP A 213 0.57 -16.94 -16.15
C ASP A 213 1.96 -17.14 -16.79
N PRO A 214 2.06 -17.31 -18.12
CA PRO A 214 3.35 -17.44 -18.81
C PRO A 214 4.26 -16.23 -18.58
N GLY A 215 3.67 -15.03 -18.48
CA GLY A 215 4.37 -13.77 -18.21
C GLY A 215 4.45 -13.42 -16.73
N SER A 216 4.37 -14.40 -15.83
CA SER A 216 4.37 -14.11 -14.39
C SER A 216 5.68 -13.51 -13.92
N TYR A 217 5.59 -12.53 -13.01
CA TYR A 217 6.75 -11.87 -12.42
C TYR A 217 7.57 -12.82 -11.55
N TYR A 218 6.98 -13.91 -11.06
CA TYR A 218 7.72 -14.95 -10.33
C TYR A 218 8.86 -15.54 -11.16
N ARG A 219 8.64 -15.75 -12.47
CA ARG A 219 9.70 -16.14 -13.40
C ARG A 219 10.47 -14.93 -13.92
N GLN A 220 9.77 -13.93 -14.46
CA GLN A 220 10.41 -12.80 -15.16
C GLN A 220 11.31 -11.93 -14.27
N MET A 221 11.05 -11.90 -12.97
CA MET A 221 11.83 -11.15 -11.98
C MET A 221 12.54 -12.09 -10.99
N ASP A 222 12.57 -13.39 -11.29
CA ASP A 222 13.24 -14.42 -10.50
C ASP A 222 12.80 -14.44 -9.02
N LEU A 223 11.55 -14.12 -8.70
CA LEU A 223 11.12 -13.90 -7.31
C LEU A 223 11.13 -15.17 -6.45
N VAL A 224 11.12 -16.34 -7.07
CA VAL A 224 11.11 -17.64 -6.41
C VAL A 224 11.91 -18.64 -7.24
N THR A 225 12.45 -19.67 -6.59
CA THR A 225 13.10 -20.77 -7.31
C THR A 225 12.08 -21.61 -8.09
N PRO A 226 12.50 -22.45 -9.06
CA PRO A 226 11.58 -23.32 -9.79
C PRO A 226 10.74 -24.24 -8.88
N ASP A 227 11.33 -24.83 -7.84
CA ASP A 227 10.62 -25.66 -6.85
C ASP A 227 9.58 -24.85 -6.05
N GLN A 228 9.97 -23.64 -5.63
CA GLN A 228 9.05 -22.73 -4.95
C GLN A 228 7.90 -22.29 -5.86
N LEU A 229 8.12 -22.14 -7.17
CA LEU A 229 7.08 -21.77 -8.12
C LEU A 229 5.98 -22.84 -8.22
N ASP A 230 6.34 -24.11 -8.14
CA ASP A 230 5.37 -25.22 -8.14
C ASP A 230 4.49 -25.16 -6.90
N ARG A 231 5.09 -24.91 -5.72
CA ARG A 231 4.36 -24.72 -4.46
C ARG A 231 3.51 -23.46 -4.45
N LEU A 232 3.97 -22.41 -5.13
CA LEU A 232 3.27 -21.13 -5.27
C LEU A 232 1.97 -21.25 -6.07
N GLN A 233 1.79 -22.31 -6.88
CA GLN A 233 0.53 -22.59 -7.57
C GLN A 233 -0.65 -22.81 -6.62
N ALA A 234 -0.40 -23.03 -5.32
CA ALA A 234 -1.43 -23.05 -4.29
C ALA A 234 -2.12 -21.68 -4.07
N ALA A 235 -1.55 -20.58 -4.57
CA ALA A 235 -2.12 -19.25 -4.44
C ALA A 235 -3.38 -19.08 -5.32
N THR A 236 -4.49 -18.70 -4.69
CA THR A 236 -5.68 -18.19 -5.36
C THR A 236 -5.60 -16.68 -5.41
N VAL A 237 -5.38 -16.13 -6.61
CA VAL A 237 -5.30 -14.68 -6.85
C VAL A 237 -6.57 -14.23 -7.58
N LEU A 238 -7.16 -13.10 -7.18
CA LEU A 238 -8.24 -12.43 -7.90
C LEU A 238 -7.85 -10.98 -8.16
N VAL A 239 -7.61 -10.62 -9.41
CA VAL A 239 -7.38 -9.23 -9.81
C VAL A 239 -8.69 -8.62 -10.31
N THR A 240 -9.15 -7.55 -9.67
CA THR A 240 -10.40 -6.85 -9.97
C THR A 240 -10.23 -5.33 -9.84
N ASN A 241 -11.32 -4.57 -10.01
CA ASN A 241 -11.35 -3.12 -9.78
C ASN A 241 -12.53 -2.73 -8.87
N TYR A 242 -12.55 -1.47 -8.43
CA TYR A 242 -13.62 -0.98 -7.53
C TYR A 242 -15.02 -1.10 -8.15
N HIS A 243 -15.14 -0.95 -9.47
CA HIS A 243 -16.41 -1.06 -10.18
C HIS A 243 -17.08 -2.42 -9.98
N ALA A 244 -16.31 -3.51 -9.84
CA ALA A 244 -16.86 -4.83 -9.58
C ALA A 244 -17.66 -4.89 -8.26
N PHE A 245 -17.28 -4.07 -7.27
CA PHE A 245 -17.92 -4.00 -5.95
C PHE A 245 -19.15 -3.07 -5.92
N LEU A 246 -19.51 -2.44 -7.04
CA LEU A 246 -20.78 -1.72 -7.13
C LEU A 246 -21.92 -2.73 -7.04
N ARG A 247 -22.89 -2.45 -6.17
CA ARG A 247 -24.09 -3.29 -5.98
C ARG A 247 -24.98 -3.17 -7.21
N HIS A 248 -25.26 -4.31 -7.84
CA HIS A 248 -26.11 -4.37 -9.03
C HIS A 248 -27.60 -4.53 -8.65
N ASP A 249 -28.48 -4.23 -9.60
CA ASP A 249 -29.88 -4.61 -9.48
C ASP A 249 -30.05 -6.10 -9.75
N LYS A 250 -30.81 -6.79 -8.91
CA LYS A 250 -31.11 -8.23 -8.99
C LYS A 250 -31.97 -8.57 -10.21
N ILE A 251 -32.77 -7.62 -10.69
CA ILE A 251 -33.69 -7.79 -11.81
C ILE A 251 -33.55 -6.60 -12.75
N GLN A 252 -33.40 -6.86 -14.05
CA GLN A 252 -33.51 -5.81 -15.07
C GLN A 252 -34.98 -5.48 -15.28
N VAL A 253 -35.48 -4.51 -14.53
CA VAL A 253 -36.84 -3.97 -14.65
C VAL A 253 -36.73 -2.57 -15.25
N ALA A 254 -37.63 -2.22 -16.18
CA ALA A 254 -37.72 -0.85 -16.69
C ALA A 254 -37.85 0.15 -15.52
N SER A 255 -37.17 1.29 -15.61
CA SER A 255 -37.06 2.28 -14.51
C SER A 255 -38.42 2.70 -13.95
N LEU A 256 -39.43 2.86 -14.80
CA LEU A 256 -40.80 3.21 -14.41
C LEU A 256 -41.47 2.10 -13.60
N THR A 257 -41.36 0.84 -14.04
CA THR A 257 -41.92 -0.31 -13.33
C THR A 257 -41.23 -0.53 -11.98
N LYS A 258 -39.92 -0.26 -11.91
CA LYS A 258 -39.17 -0.27 -10.64
C LYS A 258 -39.71 0.78 -9.67
N LYS A 259 -39.90 2.03 -10.12
CA LYS A 259 -40.48 3.12 -9.30
C LYS A 259 -41.89 2.80 -8.81
N VAL A 260 -42.72 2.17 -9.64
CA VAL A 260 -44.07 1.74 -9.24
C VAL A 260 -44.02 0.64 -8.18
N LEU A 261 -43.15 -0.36 -8.35
CA LEU A 261 -42.97 -1.46 -7.40
C LEU A 261 -42.38 -1.01 -6.06
N THR A 262 -41.53 0.01 -6.07
CA THR A 262 -41.00 0.63 -4.84
C THR A 262 -41.96 1.66 -4.24
N ARG A 263 -43.17 1.83 -4.79
CA ARG A 263 -44.13 2.87 -4.37
C ARG A 263 -43.52 4.29 -4.38
N PHE A 264 -42.64 4.54 -5.35
CA PHE A 264 -41.87 5.77 -5.49
C PHE A 264 -40.95 6.08 -4.30
N ASP A 265 -40.66 5.11 -3.43
CA ASP A 265 -39.58 5.22 -2.46
C ASP A 265 -38.25 5.01 -3.18
N GLU A 266 -37.45 6.07 -3.28
CA GLU A 266 -36.13 6.03 -3.89
C GLU A 266 -35.09 5.33 -3.02
N ASN A 267 -35.38 5.13 -1.72
CA ASN A 267 -34.52 4.41 -0.79
C ASN A 267 -34.84 2.91 -0.71
N ASP A 268 -35.82 2.44 -1.46
CA ASP A 268 -36.21 1.03 -1.47
C ASP A 268 -35.19 0.18 -2.26
N GLU A 269 -34.25 -0.41 -1.52
CA GLU A 269 -33.18 -1.23 -2.06
C GLU A 269 -33.54 -2.72 -2.20
N ARG A 270 -34.81 -3.14 -2.09
CA ARG A 270 -35.20 -4.56 -2.16
C ARG A 270 -34.75 -5.28 -3.44
N PHE A 271 -34.64 -4.52 -4.54
CA PHE A 271 -34.18 -5.03 -5.84
C PHE A 271 -32.68 -4.87 -6.05
N ARG A 272 -31.93 -4.32 -5.11
CA ARG A 272 -30.48 -4.15 -5.19
C ARG A 272 -29.79 -5.28 -4.43
N GLU A 273 -28.68 -5.80 -4.95
CA GLU A 273 -27.83 -6.76 -4.22
C GLU A 273 -27.54 -6.26 -2.81
N THR A 274 -27.55 -7.11 -1.80
CA THR A 274 -27.00 -6.81 -0.47
C THR A 274 -25.47 -6.78 -0.54
N PRO A 275 -24.76 -6.16 0.41
CA PRO A 275 -23.30 -6.24 0.48
C PRO A 275 -22.78 -7.69 0.47
N ALA A 276 -23.47 -8.61 1.14
CA ALA A 276 -23.11 -10.04 1.16
C ALA A 276 -23.32 -10.75 -0.20
N GLU A 277 -24.33 -10.38 -0.97
CA GLU A 277 -24.53 -10.90 -2.33
C GLU A 277 -23.47 -10.34 -3.28
N MET A 278 -23.16 -9.05 -3.20
CA MET A 278 -22.10 -8.42 -3.98
C MET A 278 -20.75 -9.08 -3.71
N VAL A 279 -20.37 -9.29 -2.44
CA VAL A 279 -19.12 -9.97 -2.09
C VAL A 279 -19.12 -11.41 -2.63
N ARG A 280 -20.22 -12.15 -2.50
CA ARG A 280 -20.32 -13.51 -3.07
C ARG A 280 -20.17 -13.54 -4.60
N ARG A 281 -20.67 -12.52 -5.29
CA ARG A 281 -20.51 -12.37 -6.75
C ARG A 281 -19.06 -12.09 -7.13
N VAL A 282 -18.43 -11.10 -6.50
CA VAL A 282 -17.08 -10.65 -6.86
C VAL A 282 -16.02 -11.65 -6.40
N CYS A 283 -16.13 -12.11 -5.16
CA CYS A 283 -15.13 -12.93 -4.47
C CYS A 283 -15.42 -14.43 -4.54
N ARG A 284 -16.23 -14.88 -5.52
CA ARG A 284 -16.68 -16.27 -5.67
C ARG A 284 -15.53 -17.28 -5.64
N VAL A 285 -14.38 -16.92 -6.24
CA VAL A 285 -13.19 -17.78 -6.35
C VAL A 285 -12.63 -18.21 -4.99
N PHE A 286 -12.83 -17.41 -3.93
CA PHE A 286 -12.33 -17.71 -2.60
C PHE A 286 -13.23 -18.67 -1.81
N GLY A 287 -14.44 -18.97 -2.30
CA GLY A 287 -15.39 -19.84 -1.61
C GLY A 287 -15.64 -19.40 -0.16
N ASN A 288 -15.26 -20.26 0.78
CA ASN A 288 -15.42 -20.04 2.24
C ASN A 288 -14.13 -19.58 2.94
N ALA A 289 -13.12 -19.11 2.20
CA ALA A 289 -11.86 -18.64 2.78
C ALA A 289 -12.11 -17.46 3.74
N LYS A 290 -11.43 -17.47 4.88
CA LYS A 290 -11.56 -16.45 5.94
C LYS A 290 -10.35 -15.53 6.05
N ASN A 291 -9.19 -16.00 5.61
CA ASN A 291 -7.92 -15.28 5.65
C ASN A 291 -7.61 -14.72 4.25
N ILE A 292 -8.25 -13.63 3.84
CA ILE A 292 -7.99 -13.02 2.53
C ILE A 292 -7.04 -11.84 2.73
N VAL A 293 -5.93 -11.84 1.98
CA VAL A 293 -5.03 -10.69 1.91
C VAL A 293 -5.51 -9.78 0.79
N VAL A 294 -5.77 -8.50 1.11
CA VAL A 294 -6.21 -7.50 0.14
C VAL A 294 -5.05 -6.58 -0.21
N LEU A 295 -4.62 -6.61 -1.48
CA LEU A 295 -3.60 -5.70 -2.01
C LEU A 295 -4.30 -4.64 -2.86
N ASN A 296 -4.27 -3.40 -2.37
CA ASN A 296 -4.89 -2.28 -3.07
C ASN A 296 -3.85 -1.46 -3.84
N ASP A 297 -3.99 -1.45 -5.16
CA ASP A 297 -3.18 -0.64 -6.05
C ASP A 297 -3.75 0.78 -6.11
N GLU A 298 -2.94 1.79 -5.80
CA GLU A 298 -3.39 3.19 -5.60
C GLU A 298 -4.27 3.40 -4.35
N ALA A 299 -3.83 2.84 -3.22
CA ALA A 299 -4.48 3.02 -1.91
C ALA A 299 -4.67 4.48 -1.45
N HIS A 300 -4.00 5.44 -2.09
CA HIS A 300 -4.22 6.88 -1.85
C HIS A 300 -5.62 7.36 -2.27
N HIS A 301 -6.43 6.53 -2.94
CA HIS A 301 -7.86 6.81 -3.18
C HIS A 301 -8.80 6.26 -2.09
N CYS A 302 -8.27 5.58 -1.06
CA CYS A 302 -9.07 5.04 0.05
C CYS A 302 -9.15 6.01 1.22
N TYR A 303 -9.91 7.09 1.05
CA TYR A 303 -10.30 7.94 2.16
C TYR A 303 -11.68 7.53 2.66
N ALA A 304 -11.79 7.19 3.94
CA ALA A 304 -13.05 7.28 4.63
C ALA A 304 -13.33 8.77 4.89
N PRO A 305 -14.55 9.28 4.63
CA PRO A 305 -14.92 10.60 5.12
C PRO A 305 -14.73 10.62 6.65
N ALA A 306 -14.25 11.74 7.19
CA ALA A 306 -14.16 11.92 8.63
C ALA A 306 -15.55 11.65 9.28
N PRO A 307 -15.59 11.03 10.47
CA PRO A 307 -16.83 10.90 11.23
C PRO A 307 -17.50 12.27 11.36
N PRO A 308 -18.84 12.37 11.32
CA PRO A 308 -19.54 13.65 11.36
C PRO A 308 -19.26 14.50 12.62
N ALA A 309 -18.73 13.89 13.69
CA ALA A 309 -18.29 14.59 14.89
C ALA A 309 -16.97 15.38 14.69
N GLU A 310 -16.09 14.94 13.79
CA GLU A 310 -14.81 15.60 13.46
C GLU A 310 -14.96 16.55 12.26
N ALA A 311 -15.97 16.32 11.41
CA ALA A 311 -16.28 17.19 10.27
C ALA A 311 -16.75 18.61 10.66
N GLN A 312 -17.07 18.85 11.94
CA GLN A 312 -17.50 20.17 12.42
C GLN A 312 -16.34 21.11 12.81
N GLU A 313 -15.11 20.60 12.97
CA GLU A 313 -13.94 21.44 13.30
C GLU A 313 -13.04 21.75 12.09
N GLU A 314 -13.19 21.03 10.97
CA GLU A 314 -12.44 21.28 9.73
C GLU A 314 -13.34 21.57 8.52
N THR A 315 -14.19 22.60 8.58
CA THR A 315 -14.62 23.27 7.35
C THR A 315 -13.49 24.14 6.82
N LEU A 316 -12.53 23.49 6.14
CA LEU A 316 -11.75 24.14 5.09
C LEU A 316 -12.57 24.02 3.81
N ASP A 317 -12.97 25.15 3.24
CA ASP A 317 -13.66 25.22 1.94
C ASP A 317 -12.80 24.54 0.86
N ALA A 318 -13.05 23.25 0.64
CA ALA A 318 -12.53 22.52 -0.49
C ALA A 318 -13.25 23.00 -1.75
N CYS A 319 -12.46 23.44 -2.72
CA CYS A 319 -12.86 23.89 -4.05
C CYS A 319 -14.00 23.03 -4.64
N PRO A 320 -15.10 23.63 -5.14
CA PRO A 320 -16.20 22.88 -5.73
C PRO A 320 -15.75 22.13 -6.98
N ARG A 321 -16.16 20.85 -7.10
CA ARG A 321 -15.93 20.04 -8.30
C ARG A 321 -16.51 20.77 -9.53
N PRO A 322 -15.83 20.78 -10.69
CA PRO A 322 -16.46 21.22 -11.92
C PRO A 322 -17.56 20.22 -12.28
N THR A 323 -18.81 20.67 -12.23
CA THR A 323 -19.94 19.99 -12.85
C THR A 323 -19.76 20.08 -14.36
N THR A 324 -19.47 18.97 -15.01
CA THR A 324 -19.71 18.81 -16.45
C THR A 324 -21.20 18.57 -16.65
N SER A 325 -21.77 19.32 -17.59
CA SER A 325 -23.14 19.22 -18.09
C SER A 325 -23.52 17.85 -18.64
#